data_AF-A0AAX2UH99-F1
#
_entry.id   AF-A0AAX2UH99-F1
#
_cell.length_a   1.000
_cell.length_b   1.000
_cell.length_c   1.000
_cell.angle_alpha   90.00
_cell.angle_beta   90.00
_cell.angle_gamma   90.00
#
_symmetry.space_group_name_H-M   'P 1'
#
loop_
_entity.id
_entity.type
_entity.pdbx_description
1 polymer ?
#
loop_
_entity_poly.entity_id
_entity_poly.type
_entity_poly.pdbx_seq_one_letter_code
_entity_poly.pdbx_strand_id
1 'polypeptide(L)'
;MSIFSINDNSNYGSILSQSKANKESKENSKISFANAFLKQNASKLNEIQSANSQTLIKSEVLNSGSNSTLDTNYGLFSEFQNTVHTLKYKQADTSNIVSLAYGYGVDANGYMGSDFNKAAGLPNDFKIHKSTLDEIERKAENNSYISDKKQYLGIDKYYTNIDMAETIRQYYNQFNQIINHTFGDVNRTSFSEADLNNLPKGISFTTSDKTIGIMPKSYDKLTISNYYNTQEQYKEIEQLGMFAHINTGLQQLNFTPQSMQTQNLDEDTLKDTFNPDMSVYPQNEDGSYSKEALF
;
A
#
# COMPACT_ATOMS: atom_id res chain seq x y z
N MET A 1 -44.35 -31.07 -85.05
CA MET A 1 -44.81 -29.80 -84.44
C MET A 1 -45.46 -30.18 -83.11
N SER A 2 -45.06 -29.73 -81.92
CA SER A 2 -44.37 -28.51 -81.50
C SER A 2 -43.22 -28.82 -80.53
N ILE A 3 -42.29 -27.89 -80.48
CA ILE A 3 -41.00 -27.86 -79.76
C ILE A 3 -41.16 -26.92 -78.54
N PHE A 4 -40.53 -27.28 -77.41
CA PHE A 4 -40.44 -26.57 -76.12
C PHE A 4 -41.59 -26.76 -75.11
N SER A 5 -41.35 -27.62 -74.11
CA SER A 5 -41.98 -27.53 -72.79
C SER A 5 -40.90 -27.05 -71.81
N ILE A 6 -40.97 -25.77 -71.41
CA ILE A 6 -40.06 -25.18 -70.43
C ILE A 6 -40.43 -25.70 -69.04
N ASN A 7 -39.41 -26.13 -68.31
CA ASN A 7 -39.48 -26.55 -66.92
C ASN A 7 -39.51 -25.31 -66.02
N ASP A 8 -40.70 -24.86 -65.62
CA ASP A 8 -40.88 -23.77 -64.66
C ASP A 8 -41.11 -24.33 -63.25
N ASN A 9 -40.06 -24.90 -62.64
CA ASN A 9 -40.00 -25.03 -61.19
C ASN A 9 -39.31 -23.80 -60.61
N SER A 10 -40.07 -22.72 -60.46
CA SER A 10 -39.57 -21.50 -59.86
C SER A 10 -40.67 -20.81 -59.07
N ASN A 11 -40.69 -21.15 -57.79
CA ASN A 11 -41.46 -20.47 -56.75
C ASN A 11 -40.87 -19.05 -56.54
N TYR A 12 -41.11 -18.15 -57.51
CA TYR A 12 -40.63 -16.77 -57.48
C TYR A 12 -41.54 -15.94 -56.56
N GLY A 13 -41.23 -15.92 -55.26
CA GLY A 13 -41.58 -14.78 -54.42
C GLY A 13 -40.93 -13.54 -55.03
N SER A 14 -41.69 -12.49 -55.32
CA SER A 14 -41.13 -11.30 -55.98
C SER A 14 -39.96 -10.74 -55.17
N ILE A 15 -38.96 -10.14 -55.83
CA ILE A 15 -37.83 -9.46 -55.16
C ILE A 15 -38.35 -8.44 -54.13
N LEU A 16 -39.52 -7.86 -54.38
CA LEU A 16 -40.23 -6.97 -53.46
C LEU A 16 -40.74 -7.68 -52.20
N SER A 17 -41.25 -8.90 -52.31
CA SER A 17 -41.68 -9.72 -51.17
C SER A 17 -40.49 -10.15 -50.30
N GLN A 18 -39.40 -10.62 -50.93
CA GLN A 18 -38.19 -11.04 -50.21
C GLN A 18 -37.51 -9.85 -49.50
N SER A 19 -37.46 -8.68 -50.15
CA SER A 19 -36.89 -7.46 -49.55
C SER A 19 -37.73 -6.92 -48.40
N LYS A 20 -39.07 -7.03 -48.47
CA LYS A 20 -39.97 -6.66 -47.38
C LYS A 20 -39.79 -7.58 -46.16
N ALA A 21 -39.75 -8.89 -46.36
CA ALA A 21 -39.50 -9.86 -45.29
C ALA A 21 -38.12 -9.67 -44.63
N ASN A 22 -37.08 -9.37 -45.43
CA ASN A 22 -35.74 -9.07 -44.91
C ASN A 22 -35.69 -7.76 -44.12
N LYS A 23 -36.48 -6.75 -44.50
CA LYS A 23 -36.59 -5.49 -43.75
C LYS A 23 -37.28 -5.71 -42.40
N GLU A 24 -38.41 -6.42 -42.40
CA GLU A 24 -39.15 -6.77 -41.17
C GLU A 24 -38.29 -7.64 -40.23
N SER A 25 -37.54 -8.61 -40.77
CA SER A 25 -36.59 -9.42 -39.98
C SER A 25 -35.49 -8.56 -39.33
N LYS A 26 -34.90 -7.62 -40.08
CA LYS A 26 -33.89 -6.69 -39.54
C LYS A 26 -34.46 -5.76 -38.46
N GLU A 27 -35.69 -5.28 -38.62
CA GLU A 27 -36.36 -4.45 -37.61
C GLU A 27 -36.67 -5.27 -36.34
N ASN A 28 -37.17 -6.50 -36.48
CA ASN A 28 -37.41 -7.40 -35.36
C ASN A 28 -36.12 -7.78 -34.62
N SER A 29 -35.00 -7.99 -35.33
CA SER A 29 -33.69 -8.23 -34.71
C SER A 29 -33.17 -7.03 -33.92
N LYS A 30 -33.39 -5.79 -34.40
CA LYS A 30 -33.02 -4.57 -33.67
C LYS A 30 -33.84 -4.40 -32.39
N ILE A 31 -35.15 -4.68 -32.45
CA ILE A 31 -36.03 -4.64 -31.28
C ILE A 31 -35.62 -5.71 -30.26
N SER A 32 -35.29 -6.92 -30.71
CA SER A 32 -34.80 -8.01 -29.85
C SER A 32 -33.50 -7.64 -29.13
N PHE A 33 -32.53 -7.03 -29.84
CA PHE A 33 -31.29 -6.54 -29.25
C PHE A 33 -31.55 -5.43 -28.21
N ALA A 34 -32.40 -4.45 -28.52
CA ALA A 34 -32.74 -3.38 -27.59
C ALA A 34 -33.39 -3.91 -26.31
N ASN A 35 -34.30 -4.89 -26.42
CA ASN A 35 -34.95 -5.52 -25.28
C ASN A 35 -33.97 -6.34 -24.42
N ALA A 36 -33.04 -7.07 -25.04
CA ALA A 36 -32.00 -7.79 -24.32
C ALA A 36 -31.05 -6.83 -23.58
N PHE A 37 -30.65 -5.73 -24.22
CA PHE A 37 -29.80 -4.71 -23.62
C PHE A 37 -30.49 -4.01 -22.43
N LEU A 38 -31.76 -3.63 -22.57
CA LEU A 38 -32.53 -3.03 -21.48
C LEU A 38 -32.70 -3.99 -20.29
N LYS A 39 -32.98 -5.28 -20.55
CA LYS A 39 -33.09 -6.31 -19.51
C LYS A 39 -31.77 -6.52 -18.77
N GLN A 40 -30.65 -6.54 -19.50
CA GLN A 40 -29.31 -6.65 -18.92
C GLN A 40 -28.95 -5.42 -18.07
N ASN A 41 -29.33 -4.22 -18.50
CA ASN A 41 -29.06 -3.00 -17.72
C ASN A 41 -29.94 -2.92 -16.47
N ALA A 42 -31.20 -3.36 -16.54
CA ALA A 42 -32.08 -3.42 -15.38
C ALA A 42 -31.60 -4.44 -14.32
N SER A 43 -31.10 -5.61 -14.75
CA SER A 43 -30.53 -6.60 -13.81
C SER A 43 -29.27 -6.06 -13.12
N LYS A 44 -28.36 -5.43 -13.89
CA LYS A 44 -27.17 -4.77 -13.34
C LYS A 44 -27.53 -3.65 -12.36
N LEU A 45 -28.58 -2.88 -12.63
CA LEU A 45 -29.04 -1.82 -11.71
C LEU A 45 -29.57 -2.41 -10.39
N ASN A 46 -30.33 -3.50 -10.45
CA ASN A 46 -30.81 -4.20 -9.25
C ASN A 46 -29.66 -4.84 -8.46
N GLU A 47 -28.63 -5.37 -9.12
CA GLU A 47 -27.42 -5.87 -8.47
C GLU A 47 -26.67 -4.75 -7.75
N ILE A 48 -26.48 -3.59 -8.39
CA ILE A 48 -25.86 -2.40 -7.79
C ILE A 48 -26.68 -1.90 -6.59
N GLN A 49 -28.00 -1.83 -6.72
CA GLN A 49 -28.88 -1.41 -5.63
C GLN A 49 -28.80 -2.39 -4.45
N SER A 50 -28.80 -3.69 -4.71
CA SER A 50 -28.69 -4.73 -3.69
C SER A 50 -27.33 -4.69 -2.99
N ALA A 51 -26.24 -4.47 -3.73
CA ALA A 51 -24.90 -4.32 -3.18
C ALA A 51 -24.77 -3.06 -2.30
N ASN A 52 -25.39 -1.95 -2.71
CA ASN A 52 -25.43 -0.73 -1.92
C ASN A 52 -26.27 -0.88 -0.65
N SER A 53 -27.42 -1.55 -0.71
CA SER A 53 -28.24 -1.84 0.48
C SER A 53 -27.52 -2.77 1.46
N GLN A 54 -26.81 -3.79 0.98
CA GLN A 54 -25.98 -4.64 1.85
C GLN A 54 -24.82 -3.87 2.48
N THR A 55 -24.22 -2.92 1.74
CA THR A 55 -23.17 -2.03 2.26
C THR A 55 -23.71 -1.10 3.36
N LEU A 56 -24.90 -0.51 3.16
CA LEU A 56 -25.56 0.32 4.17
C LEU A 56 -25.89 -0.46 5.44
N ILE A 57 -26.51 -1.63 5.31
CA ILE A 57 -26.89 -2.47 6.47
C ILE A 57 -25.63 -2.93 7.24
N LYS A 58 -24.54 -3.27 6.55
CA LYS A 58 -23.26 -3.58 7.23
C LYS A 58 -22.70 -2.37 7.98
N SER A 59 -22.81 -1.16 7.43
CA SER A 59 -22.37 0.05 8.12
C SER A 59 -23.20 0.36 9.37
N GLU A 60 -24.52 0.12 9.33
CA GLU A 60 -25.41 0.31 10.49
C GLU A 60 -25.18 -0.73 11.59
N VAL A 61 -24.93 -2.00 11.21
CA VAL A 61 -24.63 -3.09 12.16
C VAL A 61 -23.26 -2.89 12.83
N LEU A 62 -22.26 -2.39 12.10
CA LEU A 62 -20.95 -2.06 12.66
C LEU A 62 -20.98 -0.83 13.59
N ASN A 63 -21.87 0.12 13.33
CA ASN A 63 -22.04 1.32 14.17
C ASN A 63 -22.86 1.06 15.46
N SER A 64 -23.71 0.02 15.45
CA SER A 64 -24.58 -0.31 16.60
C SER A 64 -23.86 -1.03 17.75
N GLY A 65 -22.58 -1.39 17.60
CA GLY A 65 -21.76 -2.05 18.63
C GLY A 65 -20.95 -1.10 19.54
N SER A 66 -20.95 0.20 19.25
CA SER A 66 -20.09 1.17 19.94
C SER A 66 -20.94 2.27 20.59
N ASN A 67 -21.18 2.16 21.90
CA ASN A 67 -21.62 3.28 22.71
C ASN A 67 -20.48 4.31 22.80
N SER A 68 -20.39 5.22 21.84
CA SER A 68 -19.53 6.40 21.93
C SER A 68 -20.26 7.64 21.45
N THR A 69 -20.41 8.60 22.36
CA THR A 69 -20.95 9.94 22.13
C THR A 69 -20.23 10.62 20.98
N LEU A 70 -20.94 10.84 19.88
CA LEU A 70 -20.45 11.54 18.69
C LEU A 70 -20.14 13.01 19.02
N ASP A 71 -18.85 13.36 18.98
CA ASP A 71 -18.43 14.74 18.82
C ASP A 71 -18.28 15.06 17.32
N THR A 72 -18.85 16.19 16.93
CA THR A 72 -19.20 16.52 15.54
C THR A 72 -18.00 16.96 14.68
N ASN A 73 -18.04 16.55 13.40
CA ASN A 73 -17.27 16.98 12.23
C ASN A 73 -15.88 16.39 11.94
N TYR A 74 -15.05 16.00 12.92
CA TYR A 74 -13.72 15.44 12.60
C TYR A 74 -13.65 13.90 12.57
N GLY A 75 -14.40 13.20 13.45
CA GLY A 75 -14.42 11.72 13.46
C GLY A 75 -15.09 11.12 12.23
N LEU A 76 -16.18 11.74 11.76
CA LEU A 76 -16.93 11.29 10.57
C LEU A 76 -16.10 11.31 9.28
N PHE A 77 -15.15 12.24 9.14
CA PHE A 77 -14.34 12.34 7.92
C PHE A 77 -13.20 11.31 7.91
N SER A 78 -12.53 11.07 9.04
CA SER A 78 -11.50 10.02 9.13
C SER A 78 -12.10 8.63 8.98
N GLU A 79 -13.27 8.38 9.57
CA GLU A 79 -14.03 7.14 9.39
C GLU A 79 -14.51 6.95 7.95
N PHE A 80 -14.94 8.03 7.27
CA PHE A 80 -15.32 7.98 5.86
C PHE A 80 -14.13 7.69 4.94
N GLN A 81 -12.97 8.33 5.17
CA GLN A 81 -11.75 8.04 4.40
C GLN A 81 -11.27 6.61 4.65
N ASN A 82 -11.24 6.17 5.91
CA ASN A 82 -10.95 4.79 6.27
C ASN A 82 -11.91 3.82 5.58
N THR A 83 -13.21 4.15 5.52
CA THR A 83 -14.24 3.36 4.83
C THR A 83 -14.01 3.31 3.31
N VAL A 84 -13.67 4.43 2.66
CA VAL A 84 -13.38 4.48 1.22
C VAL A 84 -12.11 3.72 0.86
N HIS A 85 -11.05 3.81 1.68
CA HIS A 85 -9.83 3.02 1.52
C HIS A 85 -10.10 1.52 1.73
N THR A 86 -10.85 1.19 2.80
CA THR A 86 -11.35 -0.15 3.07
C THR A 86 -12.13 -0.70 1.86
N LEU A 87 -12.99 0.10 1.23
CA LEU A 87 -13.76 -0.32 0.04
C LEU A 87 -12.90 -0.46 -1.23
N LYS A 88 -11.84 0.34 -1.38
CA LYS A 88 -10.90 0.24 -2.52
C LYS A 88 -10.01 -1.00 -2.44
N TYR A 89 -9.68 -1.47 -1.23
CA TYR A 89 -8.69 -2.53 -1.02
C TYR A 89 -9.23 -3.81 -0.36
N LYS A 90 -10.49 -3.86 0.13
CA LYS A 90 -11.14 -5.09 0.62
C LYS A 90 -11.45 -6.06 -0.51
N GLN A 91 -10.46 -6.86 -0.90
CA GLN A 91 -10.64 -8.18 -1.49
C GLN A 91 -9.42 -9.06 -1.16
N ALA A 92 -9.25 -9.37 0.12
CA ALA A 92 -8.48 -10.53 0.58
C ALA A 92 -8.88 -10.85 2.04
N ASP A 93 -9.48 -12.02 2.21
CA ASP A 93 -9.73 -12.76 3.45
C ASP A 93 -10.11 -11.96 4.73
N THR A 94 -11.41 -11.66 4.87
CA THR A 94 -11.96 -10.99 6.06
C THR A 94 -12.11 -11.90 7.28
N SER A 95 -11.78 -13.20 7.21
CA SER A 95 -12.06 -14.13 8.32
C SER A 95 -11.19 -13.88 9.56
N ASN A 96 -10.04 -13.23 9.40
CA ASN A 96 -9.05 -13.05 10.46
C ASN A 96 -8.85 -11.58 10.89
N ILE A 97 -9.51 -10.62 10.24
CA ILE A 97 -9.38 -9.18 10.53
C ILE A 97 -10.32 -8.82 11.69
N VAL A 98 -9.76 -8.33 12.80
CA VAL A 98 -10.52 -7.94 14.00
C VAL A 98 -10.63 -6.43 14.20
N SER A 99 -9.73 -5.66 13.60
CA SER A 99 -9.72 -4.19 13.70
C SER A 99 -9.13 -3.53 12.45
N LEU A 100 -9.15 -2.18 12.42
CA LEU A 100 -8.51 -1.38 11.37
C LEU A 100 -7.42 -0.50 11.98
N ALA A 101 -6.31 -0.33 11.26
CA ALA A 101 -5.27 0.65 11.55
C ALA A 101 -4.78 1.27 10.24
N TYR A 102 -4.59 2.59 10.23
CA TYR A 102 -4.15 3.33 9.04
C TYR A 102 -5.01 3.09 7.78
N GLY A 103 -6.28 2.69 7.95
CA GLY A 103 -7.20 2.36 6.86
C GLY A 103 -7.11 0.93 6.33
N TYR A 104 -6.34 0.05 6.97
CA TYR A 104 -6.11 -1.34 6.58
C TYR A 104 -6.47 -2.33 7.71
N GLY A 105 -6.74 -3.58 7.34
CA GLY A 105 -7.05 -4.67 8.27
C GLY A 105 -5.92 -4.99 9.23
N VAL A 106 -6.28 -5.34 10.47
CA VAL A 106 -5.38 -5.88 11.48
C VAL A 106 -5.94 -7.19 12.02
N ASP A 107 -5.10 -8.21 12.10
CA ASP A 107 -5.48 -9.52 12.60
C ASP A 107 -5.60 -9.57 14.14
N ALA A 108 -6.08 -10.69 14.68
CA ALA A 108 -6.27 -10.88 16.12
C ALA A 108 -4.98 -10.77 16.94
N ASN A 109 -3.82 -10.94 16.32
CA ASN A 109 -2.51 -10.85 16.97
C ASN A 109 -1.86 -9.47 16.75
N GLY A 110 -2.56 -8.52 16.14
CA GLY A 110 -2.08 -7.16 15.92
C GLY A 110 -1.22 -6.97 14.66
N TYR A 111 -1.11 -7.97 13.78
CA TYR A 111 -0.39 -7.83 12.51
C TYR A 111 -1.26 -7.21 11.42
N MET A 112 -0.64 -6.39 10.58
CA MET A 112 -1.30 -5.81 9.42
C MET A 112 -1.68 -6.89 8.40
N GLY A 113 -2.85 -6.71 7.79
CA GLY A 113 -3.43 -7.65 6.85
C GLY A 113 -2.80 -7.62 5.45
N SER A 114 -3.19 -8.60 4.63
CA SER A 114 -2.73 -8.70 3.24
C SER A 114 -3.15 -7.51 2.35
N ASP A 115 -4.20 -6.78 2.73
CA ASP A 115 -4.61 -5.53 2.10
C ASP A 115 -3.57 -4.42 2.29
N PHE A 116 -2.99 -4.31 3.50
CA PHE A 116 -1.85 -3.45 3.76
C PHE A 116 -0.63 -3.86 2.92
N ASN A 117 -0.27 -5.15 2.95
CA ASN A 117 0.90 -5.64 2.20
C ASN A 117 0.79 -5.34 0.71
N LYS A 118 -0.40 -5.57 0.13
CA LYS A 118 -0.67 -5.26 -1.27
C LYS A 118 -0.53 -3.78 -1.59
N ALA A 119 -1.05 -2.90 -0.73
CA ALA A 119 -0.93 -1.45 -0.90
C ALA A 119 0.53 -0.98 -0.74
N ALA A 120 1.28 -1.60 0.18
CA ALA A 120 2.68 -1.31 0.45
C ALA A 120 3.66 -1.99 -0.52
N GLY A 121 3.19 -2.86 -1.42
CA GLY A 121 4.05 -3.63 -2.32
C GLY A 121 4.95 -4.66 -1.61
N LEU A 122 4.53 -5.15 -0.45
CA LEU A 122 5.22 -6.18 0.34
C LEU A 122 4.80 -7.59 -0.11
N PRO A 123 5.61 -8.63 0.17
CA PRO A 123 5.19 -10.03 0.06
C PRO A 123 3.85 -10.29 0.78
N ASN A 124 3.04 -11.20 0.23
CA ASN A 124 1.70 -11.46 0.78
C ASN A 124 1.75 -11.96 2.24
N ASP A 125 2.75 -12.75 2.58
CA ASP A 125 3.01 -13.34 3.89
C ASP A 125 3.87 -12.46 4.80
N PHE A 126 4.24 -11.25 4.35
CA PHE A 126 4.96 -10.28 5.18
C PHE A 126 4.11 -9.92 6.40
N LYS A 127 4.67 -10.07 7.58
CA LYS A 127 4.07 -9.65 8.85
C LYS A 127 4.75 -8.40 9.37
N ILE A 128 3.95 -7.36 9.59
CA ILE A 128 4.36 -6.16 10.32
C ILE A 128 3.32 -5.92 11.41
N HIS A 129 3.77 -5.83 12.66
CA HIS A 129 2.87 -5.57 13.77
C HIS A 129 2.45 -4.09 13.77
N LYS A 130 1.21 -3.78 14.14
CA LYS A 130 0.71 -2.41 14.19
C LYS A 130 1.59 -1.50 15.05
N SER A 131 2.11 -2.01 16.18
CA SER A 131 3.00 -1.22 17.05
C SER A 131 4.28 -0.76 16.34
N THR A 132 4.79 -1.52 15.37
CA THR A 132 5.94 -1.09 14.55
C THR A 132 5.58 0.12 13.70
N LEU A 133 4.36 0.18 13.14
CA LEU A 133 3.87 1.34 12.42
C LEU A 133 3.61 2.53 13.35
N ASP A 134 3.08 2.27 14.55
CA ASP A 134 2.88 3.29 15.59
C ASP A 134 4.23 3.92 16.00
N GLU A 135 5.30 3.11 16.09
CA GLU A 135 6.65 3.60 16.38
C GLU A 135 7.23 4.48 15.27
N ILE A 136 6.93 4.15 14.00
CA ILE A 136 7.31 5.01 12.86
C ILE A 136 6.58 6.36 12.95
N GLU A 137 5.28 6.36 13.23
CA GLU A 137 4.51 7.60 13.44
C GLU A 137 5.08 8.39 14.63
N ARG A 138 5.36 7.73 15.76
CA ARG A 138 5.92 8.37 16.96
C ARG A 138 7.26 9.07 16.67
N LYS A 139 8.18 8.38 15.97
CA LYS A 139 9.49 8.96 15.61
C LYS A 139 9.35 10.11 14.61
N ALA A 140 8.39 10.04 13.70
CA ALA A 140 8.09 11.14 12.77
C ALA A 140 7.55 12.37 13.51
N GLU A 141 6.61 12.18 14.44
CA GLU A 141 5.94 13.22 15.22
C GLU A 141 6.83 13.89 16.28
N ASN A 142 7.82 13.17 16.82
CA ASN A 142 8.58 13.62 18.01
C ASN A 142 10.05 13.94 17.71
N ASN A 143 10.42 14.20 16.46
CA ASN A 143 11.76 14.73 16.19
C ASN A 143 11.83 16.22 16.57
N SER A 144 13.03 16.71 16.93
CA SER A 144 13.25 18.08 17.43
C SER A 144 12.63 19.16 16.55
N TYR A 145 12.77 19.04 15.22
CA TYR A 145 12.22 20.03 14.28
C TYR A 145 10.68 20.08 14.29
N ILE A 146 10.03 18.91 14.37
CA ILE A 146 8.58 18.82 14.41
C ILE A 146 8.04 19.23 15.78
N SER A 147 8.69 18.84 16.86
CA SER A 147 8.34 19.25 18.23
C SER A 147 8.29 20.78 18.37
N ASP A 148 9.31 21.49 17.89
CA ASP A 148 9.37 22.95 17.93
C ASP A 148 8.24 23.59 17.11
N LYS A 149 7.94 23.02 15.94
CA LYS A 149 6.82 23.49 15.09
C LYS A 149 5.46 23.25 15.74
N LYS A 150 5.25 22.10 16.36
CA LYS A 150 4.01 21.79 17.07
C LYS A 150 3.75 22.80 18.18
N GLN A 151 4.79 23.09 18.97
CA GLN A 151 4.73 24.11 20.01
C GLN A 151 4.42 25.51 19.44
N TYR A 152 5.10 25.90 18.36
CA TYR A 152 4.88 27.20 17.71
C TYR A 152 3.47 27.34 17.15
N LEU A 153 2.92 26.29 16.55
CA LEU A 153 1.59 26.28 15.92
C LEU A 153 0.46 26.01 16.93
N GLY A 154 0.77 25.58 18.16
CA GLY A 154 -0.23 25.21 19.16
C GLY A 154 -1.05 23.97 18.77
N ILE A 155 -0.42 22.99 18.12
CA ILE A 155 -1.05 21.76 17.65
C ILE A 155 -0.41 20.53 18.31
N ASP A 156 -1.21 19.51 18.60
CA ASP A 156 -0.74 18.28 19.26
C ASP A 156 -0.10 17.27 18.29
N LYS A 157 -0.58 17.26 17.04
CA LYS A 157 -0.07 16.42 15.95
C LYS A 157 0.29 17.28 14.74
N TYR A 158 1.45 17.00 14.16
CA TYR A 158 1.88 17.69 12.96
C TYR A 158 1.33 17.04 11.70
N TYR A 159 1.26 15.70 11.68
CA TYR A 159 0.70 14.92 10.59
C TYR A 159 -0.74 14.55 10.90
N THR A 160 -1.66 14.98 10.03
CA THR A 160 -3.09 14.68 10.18
C THR A 160 -3.52 13.46 9.36
N ASN A 161 -2.82 13.15 8.27
CA ASN A 161 -3.10 12.01 7.39
C ASN A 161 -1.78 11.47 6.82
N ILE A 162 -1.26 10.38 7.39
CA ILE A 162 -0.11 9.65 6.84
C ILE A 162 -0.64 8.45 6.06
N ASP A 163 -0.32 8.36 4.78
CA ASP A 163 -0.51 7.11 4.04
C ASP A 163 0.63 6.15 4.43
N MET A 164 0.37 5.34 5.45
CA MET A 164 1.37 4.46 6.05
C MET A 164 1.80 3.37 5.06
N ALA A 165 0.88 2.85 4.23
CA ALA A 165 1.23 1.85 3.24
C ALA A 165 2.14 2.43 2.16
N GLU A 166 1.84 3.64 1.68
CA GLU A 166 2.71 4.37 0.74
C GLU A 166 4.09 4.67 1.35
N THR A 167 4.13 5.06 2.62
CA THR A 167 5.38 5.29 3.36
C THR A 167 6.23 4.03 3.41
N ILE A 168 5.65 2.89 3.82
CA ILE A 168 6.33 1.60 3.88
C ILE A 168 6.75 1.12 2.48
N ARG A 169 5.93 1.34 1.45
CA ARG A 169 6.29 1.04 0.05
C ARG A 169 7.57 1.76 -0.35
N GLN A 170 7.69 3.04 -0.02
CA GLN A 170 8.88 3.82 -0.33
C GLN A 170 10.11 3.34 0.45
N TYR A 171 9.95 2.93 1.70
CA TYR A 171 11.04 2.38 2.52
C TYR A 171 11.50 1.04 1.96
N TYR A 172 10.56 0.14 1.65
CA TYR A 172 10.85 -1.18 1.10
C TYR A 172 11.54 -1.11 -0.26
N ASN A 173 11.15 -0.15 -1.11
CA ASN A 173 11.81 0.08 -2.39
C ASN A 173 13.27 0.54 -2.25
N GLN A 174 13.59 1.35 -1.24
CA GLN A 174 14.97 1.73 -0.96
C GLN A 174 15.77 0.58 -0.37
N PHE A 175 15.17 -0.17 0.55
CA PHE A 175 15.75 -1.39 1.09
C PHE A 175 16.13 -2.36 -0.04
N ASN A 176 15.23 -2.60 -1.00
CA ASN A 176 15.52 -3.43 -2.17
C ASN A 176 16.67 -2.88 -3.04
N GLN A 177 16.81 -1.55 -3.16
CA GLN A 177 17.97 -0.96 -3.87
C GLN A 177 19.28 -1.24 -3.14
N ILE A 178 19.29 -1.16 -1.81
CA ILE A 178 20.46 -1.47 -0.98
C ILE A 178 20.84 -2.95 -1.12
N ILE A 179 19.85 -3.86 -1.01
CA ILE A 179 20.08 -5.30 -1.20
C ILE A 179 20.63 -5.60 -2.60
N ASN A 180 20.05 -4.99 -3.64
CA ASN A 180 20.53 -5.16 -5.01
C ASN A 180 21.94 -4.61 -5.22
N HIS A 181 22.27 -3.48 -4.59
CA HIS A 181 23.61 -2.89 -4.68
C HIS A 181 24.68 -3.84 -4.11
N THR A 182 24.41 -4.45 -2.96
CA THR A 182 25.39 -5.30 -2.28
C THR A 182 25.48 -6.71 -2.86
N PHE A 183 24.34 -7.32 -3.22
CA PHE A 183 24.30 -8.74 -3.58
C PHE A 183 23.94 -9.00 -5.04
N GLY A 184 23.47 -7.99 -5.79
CA GLY A 184 22.98 -8.18 -7.16
C GLY A 184 21.72 -9.04 -7.27
N ASP A 185 21.01 -9.26 -6.16
CA ASP A 185 19.82 -10.10 -6.09
C ASP A 185 18.77 -9.51 -5.13
N VAL A 186 17.76 -8.85 -5.69
CA VAL A 186 16.61 -8.31 -4.94
C VAL A 186 15.75 -9.40 -4.30
N ASN A 187 15.80 -10.63 -4.80
CA ASN A 187 14.95 -11.73 -4.36
C ASN A 187 15.62 -12.57 -3.28
N ARG A 188 16.83 -12.20 -2.83
CA ARG A 188 17.51 -12.86 -1.72
C ARG A 188 16.65 -12.80 -0.46
N THR A 189 16.34 -13.96 0.11
CA THR A 189 15.43 -14.09 1.28
C THR A 189 16.14 -14.37 2.60
N SER A 190 17.44 -14.68 2.60
CA SER A 190 18.21 -15.04 3.80
C SER A 190 19.62 -14.41 3.80
N PHE A 191 20.07 -13.99 4.98
CA PHE A 191 21.31 -13.25 5.20
C PHE A 191 22.08 -13.81 6.40
N SER A 192 23.32 -14.25 6.19
CA SER A 192 24.24 -14.63 7.26
C SER A 192 24.83 -13.39 7.96
N GLU A 193 25.44 -13.54 9.13
CA GLU A 193 26.17 -12.42 9.77
C GLU A 193 27.30 -11.85 8.89
N ALA A 194 27.94 -12.70 8.08
CA ALA A 194 28.92 -12.25 7.10
C ALA A 194 28.28 -11.38 6.01
N ASP A 195 27.06 -11.71 5.57
CA ASP A 195 26.31 -10.89 4.63
C ASP A 195 25.96 -9.52 5.24
N LEU A 196 25.53 -9.49 6.51
CA LEU A 196 25.24 -8.24 7.23
C LEU A 196 26.47 -7.32 7.30
N ASN A 197 27.65 -7.89 7.46
CA ASN A 197 28.91 -7.13 7.46
C ASN A 197 29.22 -6.50 6.10
N ASN A 198 28.76 -7.09 5.00
CA ASN A 198 28.94 -6.57 3.65
C ASN A 198 27.92 -5.47 3.26
N LEU A 199 26.82 -5.33 4.01
CA LEU A 199 25.84 -4.26 3.77
C LEU A 199 26.44 -2.87 4.05
N PRO A 200 26.01 -1.82 3.33
CA PRO A 200 26.50 -0.47 3.53
C PRO A 200 26.20 0.04 4.94
N LYS A 201 27.13 0.82 5.50
CA LYS A 201 27.01 1.47 6.81
C LYS A 201 26.30 2.82 6.73
N GLY A 202 26.11 3.32 5.51
CA GLY A 202 25.24 4.45 5.25
C GLY A 202 25.06 4.71 3.77
N ILE A 203 24.19 5.67 3.48
CA ILE A 203 23.88 6.13 2.13
C ILE A 203 23.73 7.65 2.14
N SER A 204 24.00 8.27 1.00
CA SER A 204 23.65 9.67 0.76
C SER A 204 22.50 9.75 -0.21
N PHE A 205 21.60 10.69 0.03
CA PHE A 205 20.51 11.02 -0.87
C PHE A 205 20.74 12.35 -1.57
N THR A 206 20.30 12.40 -2.82
CA THR A 206 20.07 13.66 -3.53
C THR A 206 18.58 13.82 -3.80
N THR A 207 18.13 15.07 -3.74
CA THR A 207 16.77 15.47 -4.04
C THR A 207 16.76 16.65 -5.00
N SER A 208 15.83 16.67 -5.94
CA SER A 208 15.49 17.88 -6.70
C SER A 208 14.52 18.79 -5.95
N ASP A 209 13.90 18.30 -4.87
CA ASP A 209 12.92 18.99 -4.03
C ASP A 209 13.62 19.69 -2.85
N LYS A 210 13.47 21.02 -2.76
CA LYS A 210 14.10 21.86 -1.73
C LYS A 210 13.34 21.88 -0.41
N THR A 211 12.21 21.18 -0.28
CA THR A 211 11.36 21.17 0.92
C THR A 211 11.76 20.12 1.98
N ILE A 212 12.89 19.42 1.78
CA ILE A 212 13.24 18.22 2.55
C ILE A 212 13.93 18.56 3.87
N GLY A 213 13.14 18.54 4.94
CA GLY A 213 13.56 18.52 6.35
C GLY A 213 12.44 18.09 7.30
N ILE A 214 11.33 17.58 6.75
CA ILE A 214 10.06 17.33 7.44
C ILE A 214 9.78 15.82 7.30
N MET A 215 9.78 15.06 8.40
CA MET A 215 9.60 13.60 8.45
C MET A 215 8.14 13.20 8.69
N PRO A 216 7.45 12.44 7.82
CA PRO A 216 8.06 11.41 6.98
C PRO A 216 8.65 12.01 5.70
N LYS A 217 9.90 11.63 5.40
CA LYS A 217 10.52 11.95 4.11
C LYS A 217 9.71 11.27 3.01
N SER A 218 9.30 12.03 2.00
CA SER A 218 8.81 11.48 0.74
C SER A 218 10.02 10.96 -0.04
N TYR A 219 10.32 9.67 0.08
CA TYR A 219 11.46 9.04 -0.56
C TYR A 219 11.22 8.67 -2.03
N ASP A 220 9.99 8.81 -2.55
CA ASP A 220 9.72 8.77 -3.99
C ASP A 220 10.52 9.82 -4.79
N LYS A 221 10.93 10.91 -4.13
CA LYS A 221 11.75 12.00 -4.70
C LYS A 221 13.23 11.94 -4.29
N LEU A 222 13.61 10.95 -3.48
CA LEU A 222 14.99 10.76 -3.03
C LEU A 222 15.67 9.69 -3.86
N THR A 223 16.83 10.04 -4.42
CA THR A 223 17.69 9.08 -5.13
C THR A 223 18.93 8.83 -4.30
N ILE A 224 19.30 7.57 -4.08
CA ILE A 224 20.57 7.21 -3.47
C ILE A 224 21.69 7.65 -4.41
N SER A 225 22.48 8.63 -3.98
CA SER A 225 23.58 9.19 -4.75
C SER A 225 24.91 8.51 -4.44
N ASN A 226 25.06 7.93 -3.25
CA ASN A 226 26.26 7.21 -2.85
C ASN A 226 25.99 6.15 -1.78
N TYR A 227 26.82 5.11 -1.77
CA TYR A 227 26.83 4.03 -0.78
C TYR A 227 28.16 4.05 -0.02
N TYR A 228 28.09 3.95 1.31
CA TYR A 228 29.27 3.91 2.18
C TYR A 228 29.40 2.51 2.76
N ASN A 229 30.27 1.70 2.17
CA ASN A 229 30.35 0.26 2.46
C ASN A 229 31.12 -0.05 3.74
N THR A 230 31.99 0.86 4.19
CA THR A 230 32.72 0.71 5.45
C THR A 230 32.36 1.82 6.44
N GLN A 231 32.65 1.55 7.72
CA GLN A 231 32.39 2.51 8.80
C GLN A 231 33.29 3.75 8.68
N GLU A 232 34.49 3.59 8.14
CA GLU A 232 35.46 4.66 7.88
C GLU A 232 34.92 5.60 6.79
N GLN A 233 34.44 5.05 5.67
CA GLN A 233 33.85 5.85 4.59
C GLN A 233 32.65 6.67 5.07
N TYR A 234 31.78 6.08 5.89
CA TYR A 234 30.66 6.79 6.50
C TYR A 234 31.14 7.94 7.40
N LYS A 235 32.13 7.69 8.28
CA LYS A 235 32.66 8.71 9.19
C LYS A 235 33.36 9.85 8.47
N GLU A 236 34.07 9.56 7.38
CA GLU A 236 34.73 10.58 6.57
C GLU A 236 33.72 11.57 5.98
N ILE A 237 32.63 11.08 5.38
CA ILE A 237 31.63 12.00 4.81
C ILE A 237 30.84 12.75 5.88
N GLU A 238 30.58 12.12 7.03
CA GLU A 238 29.95 12.77 8.18
C GLU A 238 30.80 13.95 8.67
N GLN A 239 32.09 13.71 8.85
CA GLN A 239 33.07 14.74 9.23
C GLN A 239 33.18 15.84 8.18
N LEU A 240 33.23 15.49 6.89
CA LEU A 240 33.27 16.47 5.81
C LEU A 240 32.01 17.34 5.78
N GLY A 241 30.83 16.76 5.97
CA GLY A 241 29.56 17.49 6.08
C GLY A 241 29.59 18.50 7.22
N MET A 242 30.08 18.08 8.39
CA MET A 242 30.26 18.96 9.55
C MET A 242 31.28 20.08 9.30
N PHE A 243 32.49 19.74 8.82
CA PHE A 243 33.55 20.73 8.61
C PHE A 243 33.21 21.75 7.51
N ALA A 244 32.63 21.28 6.40
CA ALA A 244 32.28 22.14 5.27
C ALA A 244 30.90 22.81 5.42
N HIS A 245 30.13 22.49 6.47
CA HIS A 245 28.77 22.97 6.68
C HIS A 245 27.84 22.69 5.47
N ILE A 246 28.01 21.52 4.85
CA ILE A 246 27.22 21.08 3.70
C ILE A 246 26.27 19.95 4.11
N ASN A 247 25.05 19.99 3.59
CA ASN A 247 24.15 18.85 3.70
C ASN A 247 24.59 17.77 2.70
N THR A 248 25.18 16.70 3.22
CA THR A 248 25.63 15.55 2.44
C THR A 248 24.51 14.56 2.12
N GLY A 249 23.29 14.81 2.60
CA GLY A 249 22.15 13.89 2.48
C GLY A 249 22.39 12.57 3.20
N LEU A 250 23.34 12.51 4.13
CA LEU A 250 23.82 11.31 4.77
C LEU A 250 22.76 10.69 5.70
N GLN A 251 22.61 9.38 5.59
CA GLN A 251 21.79 8.56 6.47
C GLN A 251 22.57 7.32 6.86
N GLN A 252 22.68 7.09 8.18
CA GLN A 252 23.27 5.88 8.72
C GLN A 252 22.37 4.68 8.45
N LEU A 253 22.98 3.54 8.16
CA LEU A 253 22.32 2.24 8.10
C LEU A 253 22.94 1.33 9.16
N ASN A 254 22.09 0.62 9.90
CA ASN A 254 22.52 -0.28 10.95
C ASN A 254 21.83 -1.65 10.80
N PHE A 255 22.58 -2.62 10.28
CA PHE A 255 22.14 -3.99 10.07
C PHE A 255 22.77 -4.97 11.08
N THR A 256 23.15 -4.51 12.26
CA THR A 256 23.69 -5.41 13.29
C THR A 256 22.59 -6.31 13.85
N PRO A 257 22.91 -7.51 14.35
CA PRO A 257 21.95 -8.36 15.05
C PRO A 257 21.12 -7.64 16.13
N GLN A 258 21.73 -6.68 16.83
CA GLN A 258 21.07 -5.90 17.87
C GLN A 258 20.01 -4.93 17.32
N SER A 259 20.18 -4.40 16.10
CA SER A 259 19.16 -3.51 15.50
C SER A 259 17.94 -4.26 15.00
N MET A 260 18.04 -5.59 14.80
CA MET A 260 16.95 -6.48 14.39
C MET A 260 16.19 -7.09 15.57
N GLN A 261 16.36 -6.56 16.78
CA GLN A 261 15.69 -7.04 17.98
C GLN A 261 14.86 -5.91 18.61
N THR A 262 13.68 -6.26 19.13
CA THR A 262 12.94 -5.37 20.02
C THR A 262 13.73 -5.18 21.31
N GLN A 263 13.97 -3.94 21.67
CA GLN A 263 14.76 -3.56 22.83
C GLN A 263 13.87 -3.34 24.05
N ASN A 264 14.30 -3.83 25.21
CA ASN A 264 13.71 -3.48 26.49
C ASN A 264 14.36 -2.18 26.99
N LEU A 265 13.70 -1.05 26.69
CA LEU A 265 14.22 0.28 26.96
C LEU A 265 13.43 0.93 28.11
N ASP A 266 14.10 1.76 28.90
CA ASP A 266 13.44 2.64 29.87
C ASP A 266 12.72 3.80 29.16
N GLU A 267 11.83 4.47 29.88
CA GLU A 267 10.96 5.52 29.32
C GLU A 267 11.74 6.70 28.72
N ASP A 268 12.91 7.04 29.26
CA ASP A 268 13.70 8.15 28.74
C ASP A 268 14.43 7.74 27.45
N THR A 269 15.00 6.53 27.41
CA THR A 269 15.65 6.02 26.20
C THR A 269 14.64 5.73 25.07
N LEU A 270 13.42 5.30 25.41
CA LEU A 270 12.32 5.06 24.45
C LEU A 270 11.94 6.31 23.66
N LYS A 271 12.01 7.50 24.27
CA LYS A 271 11.67 8.76 23.60
C LYS A 271 12.55 8.99 22.37
N ASP A 272 13.84 8.73 22.50
CA ASP A 272 14.83 9.03 21.46
C ASP A 272 15.17 7.82 20.57
N THR A 273 14.79 6.61 20.97
CA THR A 273 15.17 5.38 20.26
C THR A 273 13.99 4.80 19.49
N PHE A 274 14.20 4.39 18.23
CA PHE A 274 13.21 3.63 17.47
C PHE A 274 13.20 2.18 17.97
N ASN A 275 12.04 1.65 18.33
CA ASN A 275 11.93 0.33 18.98
C ASN A 275 10.80 -0.52 18.37
N PRO A 276 10.97 -1.05 17.16
CA PRO A 276 9.94 -1.83 16.48
C PRO A 276 9.69 -3.18 17.17
N ASP A 277 8.49 -3.74 16.96
CA ASP A 277 8.19 -5.13 17.32
C ASP A 277 8.73 -6.08 16.24
N MET A 278 9.78 -6.81 16.59
CA MET A 278 10.51 -7.77 15.76
C MET A 278 10.21 -9.22 16.16
N SER A 279 9.28 -9.45 17.10
CA SER A 279 9.01 -10.76 17.70
C SER A 279 8.62 -11.85 16.70
N VAL A 280 8.11 -11.44 15.53
CA VAL A 280 7.66 -12.33 14.46
C VAL A 280 8.78 -12.90 13.60
N TYR A 281 9.97 -12.30 13.64
CA TYR A 281 11.12 -12.71 12.83
C TYR A 281 12.33 -13.06 13.71
N PRO A 282 12.30 -14.21 14.41
CA PRO A 282 13.49 -14.70 15.07
C PRO A 282 14.58 -15.06 14.06
N GLN A 283 15.82 -15.18 14.55
CA GLN A 283 16.91 -15.75 13.78
C GLN A 283 16.56 -17.19 13.35
N ASN A 284 16.89 -17.55 12.11
CA ASN A 284 16.68 -18.89 11.57
C ASN A 284 17.56 -19.92 12.30
N GLU A 285 17.21 -21.20 12.19
CA GLU A 285 17.94 -22.30 12.83
C GLU A 285 19.42 -22.40 12.40
N ASP A 286 19.73 -21.95 11.18
CA ASP A 286 21.08 -21.91 10.62
C ASP A 286 21.88 -20.64 11.01
N GLY A 287 21.30 -19.78 11.85
CA GLY A 287 21.89 -18.52 12.27
C GLY A 287 21.72 -17.37 11.26
N SER A 288 21.00 -17.58 10.16
CA SER A 288 20.69 -16.52 9.20
C SER A 288 19.48 -15.68 9.63
N TYR A 289 19.33 -14.51 9.02
CA TYR A 289 18.20 -13.60 9.20
C TYR A 289 17.37 -13.58 7.92
N SER A 290 16.05 -13.54 8.04
CA SER A 290 15.18 -13.39 6.88
C SER A 290 15.27 -11.97 6.31
N LYS A 291 14.86 -11.80 5.05
CA LYS A 291 14.74 -10.48 4.43
C LYS A 291 13.79 -9.57 5.20
N GLU A 292 12.73 -10.13 5.74
CA GLU A 292 11.72 -9.44 6.51
C GLU A 292 12.22 -9.00 7.90
N ALA A 293 13.11 -9.79 8.53
CA ALA A 293 13.80 -9.40 9.76
C ALA A 293 14.76 -8.22 9.55
N LEU A 294 15.37 -8.18 8.36
CA LEU A 294 16.39 -7.20 8.00
C LEU A 294 15.80 -5.84 7.58
N PHE A 295 14.56 -5.83 7.07
CA PHE A 295 13.83 -4.63 6.68
C PHE A 295 13.33 -3.84 7.89
#